data_AF-A0A8T0RMX5-F1
#
_entry.id   AF-A0A8T0RMX5-F1
#
_cell.length_a   1.000
_cell.length_b   1.000
_cell.length_c   1.000
_cell.angle_alpha   90.00
_cell.angle_beta   90.00
_cell.angle_gamma   90.00
#
_symmetry.space_group_name_H-M   'P 1'
#
loop_
_entity.id
_entity.type
_entity.pdbx_description
1 polymer ?
#
loop_
_entity_poly.entity_id
_entity_poly.type
_entity_poly.pdbx_seq_one_letter_code
_entity_poly.pdbx_strand_id
1 'polypeptide(L)'
;MTTAALVYDVAVEAHCPDRVMRQFGRRQPFPVSSALDRVQRHDHSLSRAGHPFSTMWVTRLQPWVAAWDDADEQLAEDTGPHTEPSFRAYLTWYEPKTRCDFAGSLCTTQG
;
A
#
# COMPACT_ATOMS: atom_id res chain seq x y z
N MET A 1 7.67 9.68 -9.26
CA MET A 1 7.70 8.39 -8.53
C MET A 1 6.54 7.58 -9.09
N THR A 2 6.73 6.33 -9.49
CA THR A 2 5.63 5.52 -10.03
C THR A 2 4.63 5.16 -8.94
N THR A 3 3.43 4.74 -9.33
CA THR A 3 2.38 4.20 -8.45
C THR A 3 1.99 2.77 -8.87
N ALA A 4 2.73 2.18 -9.82
CA ALA A 4 2.60 0.78 -10.22
C ALA A 4 2.87 -0.16 -9.02
N ALA A 5 2.14 -1.27 -8.93
CA ALA A 5 2.25 -2.20 -7.80
C ALA A 5 3.63 -2.87 -7.74
N LEU A 6 4.13 -3.14 -6.54
CA LEU A 6 5.36 -3.91 -6.34
C LEU A 6 5.06 -5.38 -6.59
N VAL A 7 5.83 -6.01 -7.47
CA VAL A 7 5.65 -7.41 -7.86
C VAL A 7 6.80 -8.25 -7.31
N TYR A 8 6.48 -9.21 -6.44
CA TYR A 8 7.41 -10.17 -5.84
C TYR A 8 7.13 -11.59 -6.31
N ASP A 9 8.02 -12.52 -5.96
CA ASP A 9 7.91 -13.94 -6.27
C ASP A 9 6.73 -14.67 -5.59
N VAL A 10 6.14 -14.06 -4.56
CA VAL A 10 5.04 -14.65 -3.76
C VAL A 10 3.91 -13.69 -3.44
N ALA A 11 4.01 -12.43 -3.85
CA ALA A 11 3.03 -11.43 -3.50
C ALA A 11 3.07 -10.27 -4.49
N VAL A 12 1.93 -9.62 -4.64
CA VAL A 12 1.87 -8.28 -5.20
C VAL A 12 1.47 -7.35 -4.06
N GLU A 13 2.14 -6.21 -3.97
CA GLU A 13 1.91 -5.21 -2.93
C GLU A 13 1.63 -3.85 -3.55
N ALA A 14 0.72 -3.09 -2.94
CA ALA A 14 0.46 -1.73 -3.39
C ALA A 14 1.69 -0.84 -3.16
N HIS A 15 2.26 -0.28 -4.23
CA HIS A 15 3.27 0.75 -4.07
C HIS A 15 2.58 2.04 -3.59
N CYS A 16 2.91 2.48 -2.38
CA CYS A 16 2.28 3.64 -1.73
C CYS A 16 3.27 4.83 -1.64
N PRO A 17 3.68 5.44 -2.77
CA PRO A 17 4.62 6.56 -2.78
C PRO A 17 4.14 7.75 -1.93
N ASP A 18 2.81 7.96 -1.87
CA ASP A 18 2.15 9.00 -1.06
C ASP A 18 2.56 8.97 0.41
N ARG A 19 2.86 7.78 0.94
CA ARG A 19 3.28 7.59 2.34
C ARG A 19 4.72 7.96 2.61
N VAL A 20 5.54 8.13 1.57
CA VAL A 20 6.98 8.41 1.69
C VAL A 20 7.41 9.71 1.01
N MET A 21 6.49 10.47 0.41
CA MET A 21 6.75 11.75 -0.28
C MET A 21 7.64 12.73 0.50
N ARG A 22 7.55 12.74 1.84
CA ARG A 22 8.38 13.58 2.72
C ARG A 22 9.88 13.32 2.57
N GLN A 23 10.30 12.07 2.33
CA GLN A 23 11.71 11.72 2.11
C GLN A 23 12.28 12.40 0.86
N PHE A 24 11.41 12.79 -0.07
CA PHE A 24 11.75 13.48 -1.32
C PHE A 24 11.44 14.98 -1.26
N GLY A 25 11.19 15.55 -0.07
CA GLY A 25 10.87 16.97 0.09
C GLY A 25 9.48 17.36 -0.40
N ARG A 26 8.59 16.38 -0.64
CA ARG A 26 7.22 16.60 -1.14
C ARG A 26 6.18 16.46 -0.03
N ARG A 27 5.05 17.15 -0.18
CA ARG A 27 3.92 17.10 0.75
C ARG A 27 3.27 15.72 0.72
N GLN A 28 2.95 15.15 1.88
CA GLN A 28 2.16 13.92 1.93
C GLN A 28 0.68 14.26 1.76
N PRO A 29 -0.03 13.68 0.77
CA PRO A 29 -1.46 13.93 0.61
C PRO A 29 -2.26 13.28 1.75
N PHE A 30 -3.36 13.92 2.14
CA PHE A 30 -4.35 13.34 3.04
C PHE A 30 -5.76 13.84 2.63
N PRO A 31 -6.79 12.98 2.60
CA PRO A 31 -6.70 11.53 2.79
C PRO A 31 -5.85 10.87 1.69
N VAL A 32 -5.07 9.85 2.07
CA VAL A 32 -4.29 9.08 1.08
C VAL A 32 -5.27 8.40 0.15
N SER A 33 -5.04 8.52 -1.16
CA SER A 33 -5.83 7.80 -2.17
C SER A 33 -5.86 6.32 -1.83
N SER A 34 -6.89 5.59 -2.25
CA SER A 34 -7.03 4.17 -1.98
C SER A 34 -6.04 3.32 -2.79
N ALA A 35 -4.77 3.72 -2.86
CA ALA A 35 -3.67 2.95 -3.41
C ALA A 35 -3.62 1.52 -2.81
N LEU A 36 -4.05 1.36 -1.55
CA LEU A 36 -4.23 0.04 -0.93
C LEU A 36 -5.31 -0.83 -1.60
N ASP A 37 -6.32 -0.25 -2.24
CA ASP A 37 -7.38 -0.97 -2.94
C ASP A 37 -6.95 -1.40 -4.35
N ARG A 38 -5.80 -0.90 -4.85
CA ARG A 38 -5.30 -1.26 -6.18
C ARG A 38 -4.93 -2.73 -6.28
N VAL A 39 -4.42 -3.31 -5.19
CA VAL A 39 -4.07 -4.72 -5.12
C VAL A 39 -5.05 -5.41 -4.19
N GLN A 40 -5.72 -6.45 -4.68
CA GLN A 40 -6.71 -7.14 -3.87
C GLN A 40 -6.05 -8.07 -2.85
N ARG A 41 -6.76 -8.36 -1.75
CA ARG A 41 -6.27 -9.24 -0.68
C ARG A 41 -5.73 -10.58 -1.17
N HIS A 42 -6.41 -11.16 -2.15
CA HIS A 42 -6.02 -12.46 -2.67
C HIS A 42 -4.65 -12.42 -3.38
N ASP A 43 -4.21 -11.27 -3.88
CA ASP A 43 -2.92 -11.07 -4.55
C ASP A 43 -1.75 -10.76 -3.60
N HIS A 44 -2.03 -10.44 -2.33
CA HIS A 44 -1.00 -10.24 -1.28
C HIS A 44 -0.35 -11.53 -0.77
N SER A 45 -0.88 -12.71 -1.12
CA SER A 45 -0.32 -13.98 -0.68
C SER A 45 -0.55 -15.08 -1.71
N LEU A 46 0.47 -15.31 -2.53
CA LEU A 46 0.55 -16.49 -3.38
C LEU A 46 1.17 -17.62 -2.56
N SER A 47 0.33 -18.56 -2.12
CA SER A 47 0.82 -19.80 -1.53
C SER A 47 1.51 -20.64 -2.60
N ARG A 48 2.76 -21.05 -2.34
CA ARG A 48 3.48 -22.03 -3.18
C ARG A 48 2.99 -23.47 -2.94
N ALA A 49 2.14 -23.70 -1.93
CA ALA A 49 1.70 -25.03 -1.55
C ALA A 49 0.51 -25.51 -2.39
N GLY A 50 0.63 -26.72 -2.95
CA GLY A 50 -0.47 -27.45 -3.59
C GLY A 50 -0.85 -27.02 -5.01
N HIS A 51 -0.15 -26.07 -5.63
CA HIS A 51 -0.43 -25.62 -6.99
C HIS A 51 0.81 -25.77 -7.90
N PRO A 52 0.64 -26.16 -9.18
CA PRO A 52 1.74 -26.30 -10.12
C PRO A 52 2.46 -24.95 -10.33
N PHE A 53 3.75 -24.95 -9.97
CA PHE A 53 4.64 -23.79 -9.82
C PHE A 53 4.69 -22.87 -11.04
N SER A 54 4.63 -23.38 -12.26
CA SER A 54 4.92 -22.59 -13.45
C SER A 54 3.70 -21.94 -14.07
N THR A 55 2.58 -22.67 -14.19
CA THR A 55 1.47 -22.22 -15.04
C THR A 55 0.54 -21.25 -14.31
N MET A 56 0.29 -21.45 -13.02
CA MET A 56 -0.63 -20.57 -12.27
C MET A 56 0.04 -19.28 -11.80
N TRP A 57 1.32 -19.36 -11.40
CA TRP A 57 2.06 -18.20 -10.91
C TRP A 57 2.36 -17.20 -12.03
N VAL A 58 2.92 -17.66 -13.17
CA VAL A 58 3.24 -16.78 -14.30
C VAL A 58 1.97 -16.14 -14.83
N THR A 59 0.92 -16.94 -15.06
CA THR A 59 -0.36 -16.42 -15.58
C THR A 59 -0.98 -15.37 -14.65
N ARG A 60 -0.84 -15.56 -13.33
CA ARG A 60 -1.43 -14.65 -12.34
C ARG A 60 -0.63 -13.36 -12.15
N LEU A 61 0.69 -13.44 -12.25
CA LEU A 61 1.55 -12.26 -12.17
C LEU A 61 1.61 -11.47 -13.47
N GLN A 62 1.39 -12.12 -14.60
CA GLN A 62 1.58 -11.50 -15.91
C GLN A 62 0.84 -10.17 -16.09
N PRO A 63 -0.40 -9.98 -15.61
CA PRO A 63 -1.07 -8.68 -15.70
C PRO A 63 -0.32 -7.59 -14.93
N TRP A 64 0.22 -7.94 -13.76
CA TRP A 64 0.98 -7.02 -12.92
C TRP A 64 2.32 -6.68 -13.54
N VAL A 65 3.02 -7.66 -14.11
CA VAL A 65 4.29 -7.45 -14.83
C VAL A 65 4.07 -6.61 -16.08
N ALA A 66 3.04 -6.90 -16.87
CA ALA A 66 2.69 -6.10 -18.05
C ALA A 66 2.33 -4.66 -17.67
N ALA A 67 1.64 -4.44 -16.55
CA ALA A 67 1.33 -3.09 -16.06
C ALA A 67 2.58 -2.26 -15.69
N TRP A 68 3.76 -2.88 -15.54
CA TRP A 68 5.01 -2.14 -15.39
C TRP A 68 5.52 -1.52 -16.68
N ASP A 69 5.06 -1.98 -17.86
CA ASP A 69 5.43 -1.37 -19.13
C ASP A 69 5.00 0.11 -19.20
N ASP A 70 3.91 0.47 -18.52
CA ASP A 70 3.37 1.84 -18.41
C ASP A 70 3.75 2.53 -17.07
N ALA A 71 4.76 2.04 -16.34
CA ALA A 71 5.09 2.54 -15.01
C ALA A 71 5.57 4.00 -15.00
N ASP A 72 6.12 4.48 -16.11
CA ASP A 72 6.57 5.86 -16.30
C ASP A 72 5.40 6.83 -16.54
N GLU A 73 4.26 6.34 -17.02
CA GLU A 73 3.03 7.10 -17.14
C GLU A 73 2.23 7.13 -15.81
N GLN A 74 2.35 6.08 -14.99
CA GLN A 74 1.64 5.93 -13.71
C GLN A 74 2.29 6.73 -12.56
N LEU A 75 2.49 8.03 -12.75
CA LEU A 75 3.19 8.87 -11.78
C LEU A 75 2.32 9.26 -10.58
N ALA A 76 2.94 9.28 -9.40
CA ALA A 76 2.37 9.87 -8.20
C ALA A 76 2.19 11.38 -8.42
N GLU A 77 1.05 11.90 -7.97
CA GLU A 77 0.71 13.31 -8.12
C GLU A 77 1.75 14.21 -7.44
N ASP A 78 2.10 15.31 -8.10
CA ASP A 78 2.89 16.34 -7.46
C ASP A 78 2.02 17.15 -6.50
N THR A 79 2.16 16.85 -5.23
CA THR A 79 1.43 17.50 -4.13
C THR A 79 2.08 18.80 -3.67
N GLY A 80 3.19 19.24 -4.27
CA GLY A 80 3.95 20.42 -3.86
C GLY A 80 4.98 20.14 -2.74
N PRO A 81 5.70 21.18 -2.27
CA PRO A 81 6.78 21.00 -1.31
C PRO A 81 6.27 20.64 0.09
N HIS A 82 7.07 19.86 0.81
CA HIS A 82 6.84 19.58 2.21
C HIS A 82 6.93 20.86 3.04
N THR A 83 5.95 21.07 3.92
CA THR A 83 5.99 22.10 4.94
C THR A 83 5.58 21.51 6.29
N GLU A 84 6.15 22.04 7.39
CA GLU A 84 5.81 21.59 8.74
C GLU A 84 4.29 21.66 9.04
N PRO A 85 3.54 22.73 8.66
CA PRO A 85 2.09 22.76 8.85
C PRO A 85 1.35 21.65 8.08
N SER A 86 1.77 21.35 6.84
CA SER A 86 1.15 20.28 6.06
C SER A 86 1.37 18.90 6.68
N PHE A 87 2.52 18.69 7.32
CA PHE A 87 2.83 17.45 8.00
C PHE A 87 2.07 17.28 9.31
N ARG A 88 1.91 18.36 10.10
CA ARG A 88 1.02 18.33 11.27
C ARG A 88 -0.41 17.95 10.90
N ALA A 89 -0.92 18.53 9.81
CA ALA A 89 -2.27 18.20 9.33
C ALA A 89 -2.38 16.73 8.89
N TYR A 90 -1.35 16.20 8.21
CA TYR A 90 -1.27 14.77 7.90
C TYR A 90 -1.29 13.90 9.16
N LEU A 91 -0.52 14.24 10.21
CA LEU A 91 -0.50 13.49 11.46
C LEU A 91 -1.86 13.48 12.16
N THR A 92 -2.53 14.63 12.27
CA THR A 92 -3.90 14.72 12.82
C THR A 92 -4.87 13.78 12.11
N TRP A 93 -4.72 13.62 10.79
CA TRP A 93 -5.52 12.68 10.01
C TRP A 93 -5.08 11.21 10.18
N TYR A 94 -3.78 10.93 10.29
CA TYR A 94 -3.20 9.58 10.25
C TYR A 94 -3.23 8.86 11.61
N GLU A 95 -2.90 9.57 12.70
CA GLU A 95 -2.78 8.99 14.05
C GLU A 95 -3.98 8.14 14.50
N PRO A 96 -5.25 8.58 14.38
CA PRO A 96 -6.39 7.78 14.83
C PRO A 96 -6.62 6.51 14.00
N LYS A 97 -6.00 6.38 12.82
CA LYS A 97 -6.19 5.23 11.91
C LYS A 97 -5.17 4.12 12.13
N THR A 98 -4.05 4.42 12.78
CA THR A 98 -2.95 3.46 12.98
C THR A 98 -2.70 3.14 14.44
N ARG A 99 -3.29 3.89 15.37
CA ARG A 99 -3.39 3.44 16.75
C ARG A 99 -4.46 2.37 16.82
N CYS A 100 -4.03 1.11 16.98
CA CYS A 100 -4.93 0.11 17.52
C CYS A 100 -5.29 0.55 18.94
N ASP A 101 -6.55 0.89 19.17
CA ASP A 101 -7.06 0.92 20.54
C ASP A 101 -6.98 -0.52 21.07
N PHE A 102 -5.88 -0.85 21.77
CA PHE A 102 -5.80 -1.99 22.67
C PHE A 102 -6.64 -1.73 23.94
N ALA A 103 -7.84 -1.18 23.78
CA ALA A 103 -8.76 -0.91 24.85
C ALA A 103 -9.85 -1.99 24.86
N GLY A 104 -9.72 -2.93 25.80
CA GLY A 104 -10.87 -3.60 26.41
C GLY A 104 -11.34 -4.91 25.79
N SER A 105 -10.53 -5.96 25.84
CA SER A 105 -11.06 -7.32 25.99
C SER A 105 -10.30 -8.05 27.09
N LEU A 106 -10.45 -7.56 28.31
CA LEU A 106 -10.31 -8.43 29.48
C LEU A 106 -11.65 -9.16 29.60
N CYS A 107 -11.63 -10.46 29.35
CA CYS A 107 -12.73 -11.36 29.60
C CYS A 107 -13.29 -11.15 31.02
N THR A 108 -14.55 -10.75 31.09
CA THR A 108 -15.37 -11.01 32.28
C THR A 108 -15.58 -12.50 32.37
N THR A 109 -14.78 -13.20 33.19
CA THR A 109 -15.15 -14.52 33.69
C THR A 109 -16.05 -14.30 34.90
N GLN A 110 -17.37 -14.37 34.71
CA GLN A 110 -18.30 -14.62 35.80
C GLN A 110 -18.17 -16.08 36.22
N GLY A 111 -17.83 -16.30 37.48
CA GLY A 111 -18.15 -17.51 38.23
C GLY A 111 -19.25 -17.20 39.23
#